data_AF-A0A4Q9DPJ2-F1
#
_entry.id   AF-A0A4Q9DPJ2-F1
#
_cell.length_a   1.000
_cell.length_b   1.000
_cell.length_c   1.000
_cell.angle_alpha   90.00
_cell.angle_beta   90.00
_cell.angle_gamma   90.00
#
_symmetry.space_group_name_H-M   'P 1'
#
loop_
_entity.id
_entity.type
_entity.pdbx_description
1 polymer ?
#
loop_
_entity_poly.entity_id
_entity_poly.type
_entity_poly.pdbx_seq_one_letter_code
_entity_poly.pdbx_strand_id
1 'polypeptide(L)'
;MRQISYLPASRVISSEAQLPEGKSIARGWSAVQVGEGNGRMELEWRCPDGGGPLEPKRATMEGSPAEVSNPNSPLDLSQGDGQGVDGISRGSRLRITVALDYRDAQQVEVTLRQSNVTIGAIDIRYAYVFQPFELALTAEQTAAVLSEGLCLTLRGGSQPLWVFDTLDGVEERVLFAPHLLIGEPESHVEEAMHTMLSLSSLQPFGWMEGCVLDGLHSLRALLGDSRVDPALDLHFRQFFNDRGDLLYEDLHGQKADGTFTTIEATLPVAVIAQYRPEHPVIDKAVAFFKAKGMKDGKAVVDDDMVSAEGSYTVAYPLAVIAKRRGRKDLAEQAIAQVLLRRDCLARDRHVYLRYMMRSQEHTFRSWARAFAWYCLGLVKTCSELLDSPFAQLAGMGELQAEIARIAQVAADWRQPGGLWSCFLDDASTGIDTSGSAGISAALALAARRGLLPASYMELARDNLQALSVYLTPDGLMSGVAQHNAGGMELQRSGYRVISQMGLGLWTQLYAQVNAERQPE
;
A
#
# COMPACT_ATOMS: atom_id res chain seq x y z
N MET A 1 20.26 16.23 -7.92
CA MET A 1 20.63 15.79 -6.55
C MET A 1 19.33 15.65 -5.77
N ARG A 2 19.17 14.67 -4.87
CA ARG A 2 17.93 14.60 -4.05
C ARG A 2 17.79 15.89 -3.25
N GLN A 3 16.70 16.60 -3.47
CA GLN A 3 16.35 17.84 -2.75
C GLN A 3 15.45 17.56 -1.54
N ILE A 4 15.13 16.28 -1.29
CA ILE A 4 14.41 15.83 -0.10
C ILE A 4 15.37 15.45 1.02
N SER A 5 14.97 15.66 2.26
CA SER A 5 15.73 15.26 3.44
C SER A 5 14.78 14.72 4.51
N TYR A 6 15.11 13.54 5.03
CA TYR A 6 14.50 13.00 6.23
C TYR A 6 15.26 13.56 7.43
N LEU A 7 14.57 14.33 8.26
CA LEU A 7 15.11 14.82 9.53
C LEU A 7 14.43 14.06 10.68
N PRO A 8 14.96 12.87 11.06
CA PRO A 8 14.39 12.08 12.15
C PRO A 8 14.48 12.83 13.48
N ALA A 9 13.50 12.58 14.36
CA ALA A 9 13.55 13.09 15.71
C ALA A 9 14.81 12.54 16.41
N SER A 10 15.64 13.45 16.93
CA SER A 10 16.88 13.10 17.63
C SER A 10 16.64 12.44 18.99
N ARG A 11 15.44 12.64 19.55
CA ARG A 11 15.00 12.04 20.80
C ARG A 11 13.50 11.80 20.74
N VAL A 12 13.11 10.60 21.14
CA VAL A 12 11.73 10.18 21.34
C VAL A 12 11.56 9.88 22.84
N ILE A 13 10.63 10.56 23.49
CA ILE A 13 10.31 10.36 24.90
C ILE A 13 8.87 9.88 24.97
N SER A 14 8.62 8.71 25.55
CA SER A 14 7.29 8.15 25.74
C SER A 14 7.22 7.46 27.10
N SER A 15 6.01 7.36 27.65
CA SER A 15 5.77 6.57 28.86
C SER A 15 6.01 5.08 28.59
N GLU A 16 6.67 4.39 29.52
CA GLU A 16 6.75 2.93 29.46
C GLU A 16 5.35 2.32 29.48
N ALA A 17 5.11 1.37 28.58
CA ALA A 17 3.89 0.62 28.50
C ALA A 17 4.16 -0.80 28.03
N GLN A 18 3.28 -1.72 28.44
CA GLN A 18 3.29 -3.08 27.94
C GLN A 18 2.51 -3.14 26.63
N LEU A 19 3.02 -3.91 25.67
CA LEU A 19 2.30 -4.20 24.43
C LEU A 19 0.92 -4.81 24.76
N PRO A 20 -0.13 -4.48 23.99
CA PRO A 20 -1.42 -5.13 24.13
C PRO A 20 -1.30 -6.66 23.99
N GLU A 21 -2.13 -7.39 24.72
CA GLU A 21 -2.10 -8.86 24.72
C GLU A 21 -2.24 -9.42 23.29
N GLY A 22 -1.37 -10.37 22.93
CA GLY A 22 -1.36 -11.05 21.63
C GLY A 22 -0.74 -10.26 20.47
N LYS A 23 -0.40 -8.98 20.65
CA LYS A 23 0.29 -8.16 19.64
C LYS A 23 1.81 -8.37 19.73
N SER A 24 2.48 -8.23 18.59
CA SER A 24 3.93 -8.17 18.50
C SER A 24 4.40 -6.98 17.67
N ILE A 25 5.63 -6.54 17.93
CA ILE A 25 6.36 -5.63 17.05
C ILE A 25 7.13 -6.48 16.05
N ALA A 26 7.16 -6.03 14.79
CA ALA A 26 7.89 -6.70 13.73
C ALA A 26 9.34 -7.00 14.16
N ARG A 27 9.84 -8.18 13.79
CA ARG A 27 11.14 -8.67 14.25
C ARG A 27 12.27 -7.71 13.88
N GLY A 28 13.05 -7.30 14.88
CA GLY A 28 14.17 -6.39 14.69
C GLY A 28 13.75 -4.93 14.51
N TRP A 29 12.50 -4.60 14.83
CA TRP A 29 11.99 -3.24 14.93
C TRP A 29 11.67 -2.91 16.39
N SER A 30 11.61 -1.63 16.70
CA SER A 30 11.30 -1.09 18.02
C SER A 30 10.23 -0.01 17.90
N ALA A 31 9.38 0.10 18.92
CA ALA A 31 8.22 0.97 18.90
C ALA A 31 7.94 1.53 20.29
N VAL A 32 7.28 2.68 20.29
CA VAL A 32 6.86 3.39 21.50
C VAL A 32 5.38 3.74 21.42
N GLN A 33 4.76 3.96 22.57
CA GLN A 33 3.36 4.33 22.66
C GLN A 33 3.16 5.85 22.48
N VAL A 34 2.03 6.22 21.90
CA VAL A 34 1.38 7.54 21.99
C VAL A 34 0.08 7.35 22.77
N GLY A 35 0.03 7.90 23.99
CA GLY A 35 -1.11 7.78 24.90
C GLY A 35 -1.87 9.10 25.11
N GLU A 36 -2.86 9.03 25.99
CA GLU A 36 -3.65 10.19 26.43
C GLU A 36 -3.02 10.89 27.65
N GLY A 37 -3.29 12.19 27.82
CA GLY A 37 -2.90 12.94 29.01
C GLY A 37 -1.39 12.88 29.31
N ASN A 38 -1.02 12.31 30.45
CA ASN A 38 0.38 12.15 30.86
C ASN A 38 1.15 11.06 30.07
N GLY A 39 0.45 10.25 29.26
CA GLY A 39 1.04 9.25 28.37
C GLY A 39 1.40 9.77 26.98
N ARG A 40 1.43 11.10 26.79
CA ARG A 40 1.83 11.75 25.52
C ARG A 40 3.27 11.41 25.14
N MET A 41 3.54 11.45 23.84
CA MET A 41 4.89 11.26 23.29
C MET A 41 5.53 12.61 22.97
N GLU A 42 6.77 12.83 23.39
CA GLU A 42 7.54 14.04 23.07
C GLU A 42 8.63 13.73 22.03
N LEU A 43 8.75 14.61 21.05
CA LEU A 43 9.73 14.55 19.97
C LEU A 43 10.63 15.79 20.03
N GLU A 44 11.94 15.60 19.99
CA GLU A 44 12.92 16.69 19.95
C GLU A 44 13.85 16.56 18.73
N TRP A 45 14.13 17.70 18.10
CA TRP A 45 15.15 17.84 17.07
C TRP A 45 16.32 18.63 17.62
N ARG A 46 17.55 18.15 17.39
CA ARG A 46 18.75 18.96 17.65
C ARG A 46 18.98 19.84 16.43
N CYS A 47 19.13 21.15 16.66
CA CYS A 47 19.57 22.05 15.62
C CYS A 47 20.95 21.58 15.10
N PRO A 48 21.16 21.44 13.78
CA PRO A 48 22.42 20.95 13.22
C PRO A 48 23.65 21.77 13.61
N ASP A 49 23.46 23.03 14.01
CA ASP A 49 24.52 23.90 14.51
C ASP A 49 24.30 24.14 16.01
N GLY A 50 25.25 23.72 16.85
CA GLY A 50 25.18 23.74 18.32
C GLY A 50 25.09 25.12 19.01
N GLY A 51 24.25 26.03 18.52
CA GLY A 51 23.81 27.22 19.23
C GLY A 51 22.54 26.94 20.04
N GLY A 52 22.48 27.48 21.26
CA GLY A 52 21.32 27.34 22.15
C GLY A 52 20.00 27.86 21.55
N PRO A 53 18.87 27.71 22.28
CA PRO A 53 17.55 28.06 21.77
C PRO A 53 17.50 29.53 21.31
N LEU A 54 17.03 29.75 20.07
CA LEU A 54 16.74 31.08 19.56
C LEU A 54 15.60 31.67 20.40
N GLU A 55 15.88 32.71 21.17
CA GLU A 55 14.86 33.44 21.92
C GLU A 55 13.74 33.92 20.97
N PRO A 56 12.47 33.63 21.26
CA PRO A 56 11.37 34.11 20.44
C PRO A 56 11.19 35.61 20.66
N LYS A 57 11.45 36.42 19.63
CA LYS A 57 10.97 37.80 19.62
C LYS A 57 9.45 37.79 19.58
N ARG A 58 8.82 38.17 20.70
CA ARG A 58 7.38 38.42 20.82
C ARG A 58 6.89 39.32 19.68
N ALA A 59 6.13 38.75 18.76
CA ALA A 59 5.18 39.49 17.95
C ALA A 59 3.83 39.45 18.67
N THR A 60 3.39 40.59 19.17
CA THR A 60 2.03 40.78 19.71
C THR A 60 1.03 40.68 18.56
N MET A 61 0.06 39.77 18.64
CA MET A 61 -1.15 39.81 17.81
C MET A 61 -2.39 39.73 18.69
N GLU A 62 -3.11 40.86 18.74
CA GLU A 62 -4.54 40.88 19.03
C GLU A 62 -5.29 40.50 17.74
N GLY A 63 -6.16 39.49 17.80
CA GLY A 63 -7.03 39.09 16.70
C GLY A 63 -7.91 37.90 17.08
N SER A 64 -9.23 38.12 17.11
CA SER A 64 -10.28 37.15 17.47
C SER A 64 -10.37 35.96 16.51
N PRO A 65 -10.94 34.81 16.95
CA PRO A 65 -10.88 33.55 16.22
C PRO A 65 -11.88 33.49 15.07
N ALA A 66 -11.41 33.07 13.90
CA ALA A 66 -12.25 32.66 12.77
C ALA A 66 -12.28 31.12 12.65
N GLU A 67 -13.42 30.62 12.17
CA GLU A 67 -13.86 29.21 12.20
C GLU A 67 -12.91 28.21 11.50
N VAL A 68 -12.83 27.02 12.11
CA VAL A 68 -12.12 25.84 11.60
C VAL A 68 -12.81 25.34 10.33
N SER A 69 -12.10 25.36 9.20
CA SER A 69 -12.52 24.72 7.96
C SER A 69 -11.62 23.53 7.61
N ASN A 70 -12.24 22.54 6.98
CA ASN A 70 -11.79 21.18 6.72
C ASN A 70 -10.55 21.12 5.78
N PRO A 71 -9.40 20.52 6.16
CA PRO A 71 -8.14 20.61 5.39
C PRO A 71 -7.99 19.62 4.22
N ASN A 72 -9.04 18.89 3.81
CA ASN A 72 -8.98 17.94 2.69
C ASN A 72 -9.53 18.50 1.36
N SER A 73 -8.98 19.63 0.88
CA SER A 73 -9.21 20.13 -0.49
C SER A 73 -7.89 20.22 -1.26
N PRO A 74 -7.86 19.90 -2.58
CA PRO A 74 -6.62 19.92 -3.37
C PRO A 74 -6.07 21.35 -3.49
N LEU A 75 -4.79 21.52 -3.15
CA LEU A 75 -4.07 22.79 -3.23
C LEU A 75 -3.79 23.18 -4.69
N ASP A 76 -4.14 24.41 -5.04
CA ASP A 76 -3.78 25.09 -6.29
C ASP A 76 -2.33 25.60 -6.19
N LEU A 77 -1.48 25.18 -7.13
CA LEU A 77 -0.04 25.49 -7.15
C LEU A 77 0.25 26.36 -8.38
N SER A 78 0.43 27.67 -8.18
CA SER A 78 1.14 28.48 -9.17
C SER A 78 2.02 29.57 -8.54
N GLN A 79 3.28 29.52 -8.98
CA GLN A 79 4.33 30.54 -8.99
C GLN A 79 5.14 30.81 -7.70
N GLY A 80 6.47 30.74 -7.88
CA GLY A 80 7.48 31.27 -6.98
C GLY A 80 8.52 32.06 -7.77
N ASP A 81 9.39 32.77 -7.06
CA ASP A 81 10.67 33.28 -7.56
C ASP A 81 11.65 33.55 -6.41
N GLY A 82 12.94 33.24 -6.61
CA GLY A 82 14.04 34.09 -6.15
C GLY A 82 14.88 33.73 -4.91
N GLN A 83 15.80 32.77 -5.05
CA GLN A 83 17.16 32.64 -4.48
C GLN A 83 17.56 33.22 -3.09
N GLY A 84 18.04 32.31 -2.21
CA GLY A 84 19.25 32.51 -1.39
C GLY A 84 19.06 32.57 0.14
N VAL A 85 19.57 31.55 0.84
CA VAL A 85 19.57 31.32 2.31
C VAL A 85 18.30 30.66 2.88
N ASP A 86 17.90 29.50 2.35
CA ASP A 86 16.56 28.95 2.65
C ASP A 86 16.57 27.43 2.86
N GLY A 87 17.02 26.98 4.03
CA GLY A 87 16.71 25.62 4.53
C GLY A 87 15.45 25.57 5.40
N ILE A 88 15.00 26.73 5.91
CA ILE A 88 13.97 26.86 6.96
C ILE A 88 12.75 27.65 6.44
N SER A 89 12.79 28.22 5.24
CA SER A 89 11.64 28.95 4.65
C SER A 89 10.61 28.06 3.95
N ARG A 90 10.89 26.76 3.82
CA ARG A 90 9.99 25.80 3.18
C ARG A 90 9.23 25.03 4.25
N GLY A 91 7.93 24.84 4.04
CA GLY A 91 7.12 23.95 4.87
C GLY A 91 7.66 22.52 4.86
N SER A 92 7.17 21.70 5.79
CA SER A 92 7.59 20.31 5.95
C SER A 92 6.38 19.39 6.16
N ARG A 93 6.62 18.08 6.23
CA ARG A 93 5.61 17.10 6.63
C ARG A 93 6.11 16.37 7.87
N LEU A 94 5.41 16.50 8.98
CA LEU A 94 5.62 15.63 10.12
C LEU A 94 5.04 14.26 9.79
N ARG A 95 5.86 13.21 9.83
CA ARG A 95 5.42 11.84 9.56
C ARG A 95 5.67 10.94 10.76
N ILE A 96 4.68 10.12 11.06
CA ILE A 96 4.75 9.01 12.01
C ILE A 96 4.27 7.74 11.34
N THR A 97 4.85 6.60 11.70
CA THR A 97 4.48 5.32 11.10
C THR A 97 4.02 4.34 12.16
N VAL A 98 2.85 3.75 11.93
CA VAL A 98 2.18 2.87 12.89
C VAL A 98 2.88 1.51 12.95
N ALA A 99 3.08 1.00 14.17
CA ALA A 99 3.80 -0.24 14.44
C ALA A 99 2.90 -1.45 14.75
N LEU A 100 1.59 -1.25 14.94
CA LEU A 100 0.60 -2.30 15.23
C LEU A 100 -0.62 -2.21 14.29
N ASP A 101 -1.40 -3.28 14.21
CA ASP A 101 -2.70 -3.28 13.52
C ASP A 101 -3.84 -2.78 14.42
N TYR A 102 -4.71 -1.91 13.86
CA TYR A 102 -5.81 -1.23 14.53
C TYR A 102 -7.15 -1.48 13.83
N ARG A 103 -8.22 -1.53 14.63
CA ARG A 103 -9.60 -1.79 14.19
C ARG A 103 -10.58 -0.69 14.56
N ASP A 104 -10.05 0.48 14.88
CA ASP A 104 -10.78 1.66 15.35
C ASP A 104 -10.30 2.92 14.64
N ALA A 105 -11.01 4.02 14.89
CA ALA A 105 -10.62 5.36 14.46
C ALA A 105 -10.02 6.12 15.65
N GLN A 106 -8.89 6.76 15.41
CA GLN A 106 -8.10 7.48 16.40
C GLN A 106 -7.63 8.81 15.79
N GLN A 107 -7.34 9.79 16.64
CA GLN A 107 -6.67 11.02 16.23
C GLN A 107 -5.47 11.29 17.11
N VAL A 108 -4.41 11.84 16.52
CA VAL A 108 -3.23 12.30 17.27
C VAL A 108 -3.18 13.82 17.17
N GLU A 109 -3.45 14.48 18.28
CA GLU A 109 -3.28 15.92 18.39
C GLU A 109 -1.79 16.27 18.45
N VAL A 110 -1.37 17.26 17.66
CA VAL A 110 0.01 17.72 17.55
C VAL A 110 0.14 19.11 18.16
N THR A 111 0.95 19.22 19.20
CA THR A 111 1.17 20.46 19.96
C THR A 111 2.66 20.79 20.03
N LEU A 112 3.02 22.07 20.01
CA LEU A 112 4.38 22.53 20.29
C LEU A 112 4.71 22.29 21.76
N ARG A 113 5.89 21.72 22.03
CA ARG A 113 6.22 21.21 23.36
C ARG A 113 6.40 22.30 24.42
N GLN A 114 7.00 23.44 24.07
CA GLN A 114 7.29 24.51 25.05
C GLN A 114 6.11 25.45 25.20
N SER A 115 5.55 25.93 24.08
CA SER A 115 4.42 26.86 24.08
C SER A 115 3.05 26.21 24.32
N ASN A 116 2.93 24.89 24.17
CA ASN A 116 1.66 24.13 24.20
C ASN A 116 0.62 24.59 23.17
N VAL A 117 1.05 25.21 22.06
CA VAL A 117 0.16 25.61 20.97
C VAL A 117 -0.16 24.39 20.09
N THR A 118 -1.45 24.10 19.89
CA THR A 118 -1.90 23.07 18.94
C THR A 118 -1.68 23.55 17.50
N ILE A 119 -0.97 22.75 16.70
CA ILE A 119 -0.64 23.08 15.30
C ILE A 119 -1.39 22.19 14.29
N GLY A 120 -2.05 21.14 14.75
CA GLY A 120 -2.88 20.28 13.92
C GLY A 120 -3.22 18.95 14.59
N ALA A 121 -3.82 18.06 13.81
CA ALA A 121 -4.08 16.68 14.22
C ALA A 121 -3.89 15.72 13.04
N ILE A 122 -3.45 14.51 13.33
CA ILE A 122 -3.32 13.42 12.38
C ILE A 122 -4.50 12.46 12.58
N ASP A 123 -5.31 12.27 11.54
CA ASP A 123 -6.45 11.35 11.54
C ASP A 123 -5.99 9.95 11.17
N ILE A 124 -6.14 8.98 12.08
CA ILE A 124 -5.62 7.62 11.96
C ILE A 124 -6.78 6.64 12.14
N ARG A 125 -7.32 6.14 11.02
CA ARG A 125 -8.45 5.21 11.03
C ARG A 125 -8.05 3.86 10.47
N TYR A 126 -8.30 2.80 11.24
CA TYR A 126 -8.07 1.41 10.86
C TYR A 126 -6.66 1.23 10.29
N ALA A 127 -5.64 1.65 11.05
CA ALA A 127 -4.26 1.60 10.59
C ALA A 127 -3.72 0.17 10.62
N TYR A 128 -2.82 -0.14 9.70
CA TYR A 128 -2.05 -1.38 9.69
C TYR A 128 -0.56 -1.09 9.96
N VAL A 129 0.20 -2.13 10.29
CA VAL A 129 1.65 -2.04 10.55
C VAL A 129 2.37 -1.46 9.33
N PHE A 130 3.38 -0.61 9.55
CA PHE A 130 4.16 0.10 8.51
C PHE A 130 3.42 1.20 7.75
N GLN A 131 2.19 1.55 8.15
CA GLN A 131 1.44 2.62 7.51
C GLN A 131 1.89 4.02 7.98
N PRO A 132 2.38 4.88 7.08
CA PRO A 132 2.73 6.25 7.41
C PRO A 132 1.49 7.15 7.43
N PHE A 133 1.49 8.10 8.37
CA PHE A 133 0.53 9.19 8.45
C PHE A 133 1.29 10.51 8.61
N GLU A 134 0.72 11.59 8.07
CA GLU A 134 1.41 12.88 8.07
C GLU A 134 0.52 14.07 8.41
N LEU A 135 1.18 15.13 8.87
CA LEU A 135 0.64 16.47 9.01
C LEU A 135 1.54 17.43 8.22
N ALA A 136 0.97 18.11 7.22
CA ALA A 136 1.66 19.19 6.52
C ALA A 136 1.82 20.39 7.46
N LEU A 137 3.03 20.95 7.50
CA LEU A 137 3.41 22.07 8.34
C LEU A 137 3.79 23.27 7.47
N THR A 138 3.35 24.46 7.88
CA THR A 138 3.86 25.71 7.29
C THR A 138 5.35 25.90 7.61
N ALA A 139 6.02 26.84 6.95
CA ALA A 139 7.41 27.17 7.28
C ALA A 139 7.56 27.66 8.73
N GLU A 140 6.60 28.46 9.20
CA GLU A 140 6.55 28.96 10.59
C GLU A 140 6.37 27.82 11.59
N GLN A 141 5.44 26.90 11.34
CA GLN A 141 5.24 25.71 12.17
C GLN A 141 6.49 24.83 12.15
N THR A 142 7.11 24.63 10.99
CA THR A 142 8.34 23.84 10.83
C THR A 142 9.47 24.43 11.69
N ALA A 143 9.69 25.76 11.62
CA ALA A 143 10.68 26.44 12.44
C ALA A 143 10.38 26.30 13.94
N ALA A 144 9.12 26.42 14.34
CA ALA A 144 8.70 26.24 15.73
C ALA A 144 8.93 24.80 16.22
N VAL A 145 8.62 23.78 15.39
CA VAL A 145 8.90 22.37 15.71
C VAL A 145 10.39 22.13 15.93
N LEU A 146 11.25 22.67 15.06
CA LEU A 146 12.70 22.52 15.17
C LEU A 146 13.26 23.18 16.45
N SER A 147 12.65 24.28 16.89
CA SER A 147 13.08 25.04 18.08
C SER A 147 12.55 24.45 19.39
N GLU A 148 11.26 24.11 19.42
CA GLU A 148 10.55 23.75 20.64
C GLU A 148 10.45 22.23 20.87
N GLY A 149 10.46 21.45 19.79
CA GLY A 149 9.98 20.08 19.78
C GLY A 149 8.45 19.97 19.74
N LEU A 150 7.95 18.74 19.74
CA LEU A 150 6.51 18.43 19.65
C LEU A 150 6.06 17.51 20.77
N CYS A 151 4.77 17.60 21.09
CA CYS A 151 4.02 16.66 21.88
C CYS A 151 2.89 16.06 21.03
N LEU A 152 2.86 14.74 20.94
CA LEU A 152 1.81 13.94 20.30
C LEU A 152 0.90 13.37 21.38
N THR A 153 -0.39 13.69 21.31
CA THR A 153 -1.39 13.24 22.29
C THR A 153 -2.50 12.48 21.59
N LEU A 154 -2.74 11.25 22.01
CA LEU A 154 -3.84 10.45 21.48
C LEU A 154 -5.19 11.06 21.91
N ARG A 155 -6.15 11.05 20.98
CA ARG A 155 -7.55 11.44 21.18
C ARG A 155 -8.44 10.33 20.62
N GLY A 156 -9.21 9.70 21.51
CA GLY A 156 -10.10 8.61 21.15
C GLY A 156 -9.35 7.30 20.87
N GLY A 157 -10.05 6.33 20.29
CA GLY A 157 -9.57 4.97 20.16
C GLY A 157 -9.87 4.08 21.37
N SER A 158 -9.66 2.79 21.18
CA SER A 158 -9.92 1.72 22.15
C SER A 158 -8.66 1.24 22.86
N GLN A 159 -7.48 1.54 22.31
CA GLN A 159 -6.18 1.18 22.82
C GLN A 159 -5.15 2.26 22.43
N PRO A 160 -4.02 2.36 23.15
CA PRO A 160 -2.98 3.30 22.78
C PRO A 160 -2.43 3.06 21.37
N LEU A 161 -1.99 4.15 20.73
CA LEU A 161 -1.33 4.08 19.44
C LEU A 161 0.14 3.70 19.65
N TRP A 162 0.67 2.79 18.84
CA TRP A 162 2.06 2.39 18.82
C TRP A 162 2.66 2.81 17.49
N VAL A 163 3.74 3.57 17.55
CA VAL A 163 4.51 4.03 16.39
C VAL A 163 5.94 3.54 16.51
N PHE A 164 6.63 3.38 15.39
CA PHE A 164 8.05 3.07 15.44
C PHE A 164 8.83 4.19 16.15
N ASP A 165 9.92 3.84 16.81
CA ASP A 165 10.77 4.79 17.55
C ASP A 165 11.86 5.40 16.64
N THR A 166 13.02 5.76 17.18
CA THR A 166 14.15 6.26 16.37
C THR A 166 14.79 5.19 15.49
N LEU A 167 14.49 3.90 15.70
CA LEU A 167 15.02 2.75 14.99
C LEU A 167 16.55 2.76 14.90
N ASP A 168 17.20 3.09 16.01
CA ASP A 168 18.65 3.24 16.17
C ASP A 168 19.33 4.19 15.16
N GLY A 169 18.56 5.06 14.47
CA GLY A 169 19.08 5.92 13.42
C GLY A 169 19.50 5.17 12.15
N VAL A 170 19.00 3.95 11.94
CA VAL A 170 19.31 3.13 10.77
C VAL A 170 18.72 3.79 9.52
N GLU A 171 19.60 4.17 8.58
CA GLU A 171 19.23 4.93 7.38
C GLU A 171 18.17 4.21 6.54
N GLU A 172 18.27 2.89 6.37
CA GLU A 172 17.32 2.08 5.59
C GLU A 172 15.90 2.07 6.18
N ARG A 173 15.72 2.54 7.41
CA ARG A 173 14.44 2.55 8.12
C ARG A 173 13.95 3.95 8.48
N VAL A 174 14.64 4.98 8.01
CA VAL A 174 14.37 6.38 8.39
C VAL A 174 12.94 6.82 8.07
N LEU A 175 12.32 6.26 7.02
CA LEU A 175 10.93 6.54 6.66
C LEU A 175 9.94 6.13 7.77
N PHE A 176 10.26 5.07 8.51
CA PHE A 176 9.38 4.53 9.55
C PHE A 176 9.52 5.25 10.88
N ALA A 177 10.71 5.81 11.16
CA ALA A 177 10.93 6.61 12.35
C ALA A 177 10.13 7.93 12.30
N PRO A 178 9.74 8.53 13.43
CA PRO A 178 9.14 9.85 13.46
C PRO A 178 10.11 10.90 12.91
N HIS A 179 9.72 11.63 11.87
CA HIS A 179 10.60 12.57 11.18
C HIS A 179 9.85 13.77 10.60
N LEU A 180 10.62 14.82 10.26
CA LEU A 180 10.20 15.87 9.34
C LEU A 180 10.73 15.52 7.94
N LEU A 181 9.84 15.41 6.96
CA LEU A 181 10.21 15.35 5.55
C LEU A 181 10.25 16.78 5.01
N ILE A 182 11.42 17.21 4.54
CA ILE A 182 11.67 18.58 4.07
C ILE A 182 12.13 18.53 2.61
N GLY A 183 11.59 19.44 1.81
CA GLY A 183 12.00 19.63 0.42
C GLY A 183 11.03 19.02 -0.59
N GLU A 184 11.29 19.32 -1.86
CA GLU A 184 10.49 18.88 -3.01
C GLU A 184 11.46 18.32 -4.06
N PRO A 185 11.26 17.10 -4.58
CA PRO A 185 12.18 16.52 -5.56
C PRO A 185 12.03 17.19 -6.93
N GLU A 186 13.04 17.03 -7.78
CA GLU A 186 12.94 17.38 -9.19
C GLU A 186 11.99 16.42 -9.93
N SER A 187 11.90 15.16 -9.47
CA SER A 187 11.04 14.14 -10.05
C SER A 187 10.49 13.20 -8.98
N HIS A 188 9.17 13.26 -8.76
CA HIS A 188 8.47 12.34 -7.85
C HIS A 188 8.52 10.90 -8.34
N VAL A 189 8.59 10.71 -9.66
CA VAL A 189 8.71 9.39 -10.30
C VAL A 189 10.06 8.76 -9.99
N GLU A 190 11.14 9.54 -9.99
CA GLU A 190 12.47 9.06 -9.61
C GLU A 190 12.52 8.71 -8.12
N GLU A 191 11.95 9.56 -7.24
CA GLU A 191 11.85 9.23 -5.81
C GLU A 191 10.96 8.01 -5.56
N ALA A 192 9.89 7.83 -6.32
CA ALA A 192 9.06 6.62 -6.25
C ALA A 192 9.86 5.36 -6.60
N MET A 193 10.71 5.41 -7.63
CA MET A 193 11.61 4.30 -7.96
C MET A 193 12.65 4.04 -6.87
N HIS A 194 13.19 5.10 -6.28
CA HIS A 194 14.13 4.98 -5.17
C HIS A 194 13.49 4.36 -3.93
N THR A 195 12.31 4.82 -3.54
CA THR A 195 11.54 4.28 -2.43
C THR A 195 11.15 2.84 -2.68
N MET A 196 10.68 2.52 -3.90
CA MET A 196 10.33 1.16 -4.31
C MET A 196 11.52 0.19 -4.20
N LEU A 197 12.72 0.60 -4.60
CA LEU A 197 13.94 -0.21 -4.55
C LEU A 197 14.63 -0.23 -3.18
N SER A 198 13.89 0.07 -2.11
CA SER A 198 14.41 0.15 -0.74
C SER A 198 13.39 -0.42 0.26
N LEU A 199 13.83 -0.60 1.51
CA LEU A 199 12.96 -1.07 2.60
C LEU A 199 11.83 -0.08 2.93
N SER A 200 11.92 1.17 2.48
CA SER A 200 10.84 2.16 2.61
C SER A 200 9.52 1.73 1.95
N SER A 201 9.57 0.77 1.02
CA SER A 201 8.38 0.19 0.38
C SER A 201 7.76 -0.99 1.14
N LEU A 202 8.32 -1.41 2.28
CA LEU A 202 7.87 -2.57 3.06
C LEU A 202 6.41 -2.45 3.51
N GLN A 203 5.70 -3.57 3.43
CA GLN A 203 4.32 -3.74 3.91
C GLN A 203 4.20 -5.01 4.76
N PRO A 204 3.12 -5.18 5.55
CA PRO A 204 2.86 -6.44 6.23
C PRO A 204 2.74 -7.61 5.25
N PHE A 205 3.29 -8.76 5.63
CA PHE A 205 3.26 -9.95 4.79
C PHE A 205 1.82 -10.37 4.47
N GLY A 206 1.52 -10.49 3.18
CA GLY A 206 0.20 -10.85 2.67
C GLY A 206 -0.12 -10.07 1.42
N TRP A 207 -1.38 -9.72 1.20
CA TRP A 207 -1.79 -9.08 -0.04
C TRP A 207 -1.13 -7.70 -0.24
N MET A 208 -0.84 -6.96 0.83
CA MET A 208 -0.17 -5.66 0.72
C MET A 208 1.28 -5.80 0.25
N GLU A 209 2.07 -6.61 0.96
CA GLU A 209 3.45 -6.91 0.56
C GLU A 209 3.51 -7.63 -0.79
N GLY A 210 2.53 -8.48 -1.10
CA GLY A 210 2.43 -9.13 -2.40
C GLY A 210 2.30 -8.13 -3.57
N CYS A 211 1.58 -7.01 -3.38
CA CYS A 211 1.51 -5.95 -4.39
C CYS A 211 2.85 -5.23 -4.58
N VAL A 212 3.58 -5.00 -3.48
CA VAL A 212 4.91 -4.39 -3.49
C VAL A 212 5.91 -5.32 -4.19
N LEU A 213 5.97 -6.58 -3.80
CA LEU A 213 6.84 -7.58 -4.41
C LEU A 213 6.56 -7.76 -5.90
N ASP A 214 5.29 -7.77 -6.32
CA ASP A 214 4.93 -7.85 -7.75
C ASP A 214 5.40 -6.59 -8.50
N GLY A 215 5.30 -5.41 -7.88
CA GLY A 215 5.84 -4.16 -8.40
C GLY A 215 7.36 -4.24 -8.60
N LEU A 216 8.09 -4.66 -7.56
CA LEU A 216 9.53 -4.88 -7.61
C LEU A 216 9.90 -5.87 -8.72
N HIS A 217 9.28 -7.04 -8.74
CA HIS A 217 9.54 -8.07 -9.75
C HIS A 217 9.28 -7.55 -11.17
N SER A 218 8.24 -6.74 -11.37
CA SER A 218 7.93 -6.15 -12.68
C SER A 218 9.02 -5.20 -13.18
N LEU A 219 9.77 -4.54 -12.29
CA LEU A 219 10.88 -3.66 -12.67
C LEU A 219 12.08 -4.41 -13.24
N ARG A 220 12.20 -5.74 -13.06
CA ARG A 220 13.34 -6.51 -13.61
C ARG A 220 13.45 -6.37 -15.12
N ALA A 221 12.31 -6.31 -15.82
CA ALA A 221 12.29 -6.10 -17.27
C ALA A 221 12.82 -4.72 -17.71
N LEU A 222 12.81 -3.73 -16.81
CA LEU A 222 13.30 -2.37 -17.10
C LEU A 222 14.72 -2.13 -16.61
N LEU A 223 15.01 -2.54 -15.38
CA LEU A 223 16.22 -2.16 -14.66
C LEU A 223 17.25 -3.28 -14.60
N GLY A 224 16.84 -4.50 -14.96
CA GLY A 224 17.64 -5.72 -14.83
C GLY A 224 17.67 -6.26 -13.40
N ASP A 225 17.99 -7.55 -13.32
CA ASP A 225 18.02 -8.34 -12.08
C ASP A 225 18.96 -7.73 -11.03
N SER A 226 20.16 -7.30 -11.44
CA SER A 226 21.19 -6.76 -10.54
C SER A 226 20.76 -5.51 -9.77
N ARG A 227 19.81 -4.73 -10.31
CA ARG A 227 19.26 -3.55 -9.64
C ARG A 227 18.07 -3.84 -8.73
N VAL A 228 17.31 -4.90 -9.01
CA VAL A 228 16.04 -5.19 -8.35
C VAL A 228 16.17 -6.28 -7.28
N ASP A 229 16.91 -7.34 -7.58
CA ASP A 229 17.07 -8.50 -6.71
C ASP A 229 17.58 -8.14 -5.29
N PRO A 230 18.48 -7.15 -5.10
CA PRO A 230 18.86 -6.70 -3.75
C PRO A 230 17.67 -6.19 -2.91
N ALA A 231 16.72 -5.47 -3.52
CA ALA A 231 15.52 -5.00 -2.84
C ALA A 231 14.57 -6.16 -2.50
N LEU A 232 14.36 -7.10 -3.42
CA LEU A 232 13.59 -8.32 -3.14
C LEU A 232 14.20 -9.11 -1.97
N ASP A 233 15.52 -9.29 -1.96
CA ASP A 233 16.24 -9.96 -0.87
C ASP A 233 16.07 -9.23 0.46
N LEU A 234 16.10 -7.89 0.45
CA LEU A 234 15.93 -7.06 1.63
C LEU A 234 14.54 -7.25 2.26
N HIS A 235 13.50 -7.30 1.44
CA HIS A 235 12.12 -7.59 1.87
C HIS A 235 11.98 -9.02 2.41
N PHE A 236 12.49 -10.03 1.68
CA PHE A 236 12.39 -11.42 2.14
C PHE A 236 13.08 -11.66 3.48
N ARG A 237 14.17 -10.97 3.79
CA ARG A 237 14.83 -11.07 5.11
C ARG A 237 13.96 -10.59 6.27
N GLN A 238 12.93 -9.77 6.03
CA GLN A 238 11.99 -9.36 7.08
C GLN A 238 11.03 -10.50 7.44
N PHE A 239 10.71 -11.38 6.49
CA PHE A 239 9.64 -12.38 6.63
C PHE A 239 10.13 -13.81 6.70
N PHE A 240 11.43 -14.07 6.54
CA PHE A 240 11.97 -15.42 6.62
C PHE A 240 13.16 -15.47 7.57
N ASN A 241 13.18 -16.48 8.44
CA ASN A 241 14.38 -16.80 9.21
C ASN A 241 15.40 -17.58 8.36
N ASP A 242 16.56 -17.87 8.93
CA ASP A 242 17.65 -18.58 8.23
C ASP A 242 17.28 -20.01 7.78
N ARG A 243 16.21 -20.59 8.34
CA ARG A 243 15.66 -21.90 7.96
C ARG A 243 14.61 -21.80 6.84
N GLY A 244 14.25 -20.59 6.41
CA GLY A 244 13.20 -20.34 5.42
C GLY A 244 11.78 -20.45 6.01
N ASP A 245 11.64 -20.47 7.34
CA ASP A 245 10.32 -20.40 7.96
C ASP A 245 9.78 -18.98 7.90
N LEU A 246 8.50 -18.89 7.54
CA LEU A 246 7.75 -17.64 7.49
C LEU A 246 7.60 -17.06 8.90
N LEU A 247 7.97 -15.79 9.05
CA LEU A 247 7.70 -14.94 10.20
C LEU A 247 6.46 -14.11 9.85
N TYR A 248 5.38 -14.32 10.57
CA TYR A 248 4.06 -13.88 10.12
C TYR A 248 3.22 -13.40 11.29
N GLU A 249 2.53 -12.29 11.05
CA GLU A 249 1.45 -11.80 11.87
C GLU A 249 0.17 -11.91 11.06
N ASP A 250 -0.88 -12.47 11.66
CA ASP A 250 -2.17 -12.59 11.00
C ASP A 250 -2.81 -11.21 10.76
N LEU A 251 -3.96 -11.21 10.09
CA LEU A 251 -4.64 -9.94 9.78
C LEU A 251 -5.03 -9.12 11.01
N HIS A 252 -5.08 -9.70 12.21
CA HIS A 252 -5.35 -9.01 13.47
C HIS A 252 -4.08 -8.63 14.23
N GLY A 253 -2.89 -8.79 13.63
CA GLY A 253 -1.61 -8.52 14.26
C GLY A 253 -1.22 -9.55 15.32
N GLN A 254 -1.78 -10.77 15.25
CA GLN A 254 -1.40 -11.87 16.14
C GLN A 254 -0.30 -12.72 15.49
N LYS A 255 0.69 -13.12 16.29
CA LYS A 255 1.79 -13.96 15.83
C LYS A 255 1.29 -15.31 15.27
N ALA A 256 1.66 -15.63 14.03
CA ALA A 256 1.23 -16.81 13.28
C ALA A 256 2.38 -17.48 12.49
N ASP A 257 3.62 -17.38 12.99
CA ASP A 257 4.85 -17.93 12.40
C ASP A 257 4.66 -19.35 11.81
N GLY A 258 5.23 -19.55 10.62
CA GLY A 258 5.30 -20.84 9.94
C GLY A 258 3.99 -21.28 9.28
N THR A 259 2.92 -20.50 9.36
CA THR A 259 1.59 -20.84 8.84
C THR A 259 1.00 -19.74 7.94
N PHE A 260 -0.03 -20.10 7.17
CA PHE A 260 -0.91 -19.15 6.49
C PHE A 260 -2.28 -19.22 7.17
N THR A 261 -2.84 -18.08 7.56
CA THR A 261 -4.13 -18.02 8.25
C THR A 261 -5.29 -17.71 7.31
N THR A 262 -5.04 -16.96 6.23
CA THR A 262 -6.05 -16.59 5.22
C THR A 262 -5.51 -16.71 3.80
N ILE A 263 -6.43 -16.74 2.83
CA ILE A 263 -6.05 -16.74 1.42
C ILE A 263 -5.31 -15.45 1.02
N GLU A 264 -5.61 -14.33 1.68
CA GLU A 264 -4.97 -13.05 1.41
C GLU A 264 -3.47 -13.05 1.73
N ALA A 265 -3.04 -13.90 2.67
CA ALA A 265 -1.63 -14.05 3.05
C ALA A 265 -0.76 -14.69 1.94
N THR A 266 -1.38 -15.22 0.88
CA THR A 266 -0.67 -16.09 -0.10
C THR A 266 -0.19 -15.37 -1.36
N LEU A 267 -0.52 -14.10 -1.57
CA LEU A 267 -0.05 -13.35 -2.74
C LEU A 267 1.49 -13.28 -2.89
N PRO A 268 2.29 -13.04 -1.83
CA PRO A 268 3.76 -13.02 -1.93
C PRO A 268 4.37 -14.29 -2.53
N VAL A 269 3.65 -15.42 -2.43
CA VAL A 269 4.11 -16.72 -2.95
C VAL A 269 4.29 -16.68 -4.47
N ALA A 270 3.56 -15.85 -5.22
CA ALA A 270 3.78 -15.68 -6.66
C ALA A 270 5.22 -15.24 -6.97
N VAL A 271 5.66 -14.12 -6.38
CA VAL A 271 7.01 -13.60 -6.61
C VAL A 271 8.07 -14.53 -6.03
N ILE A 272 7.80 -15.15 -4.88
CA ILE A 272 8.71 -16.15 -4.31
C ILE A 272 8.88 -17.34 -5.27
N ALA A 273 7.81 -17.83 -5.91
CA ALA A 273 7.89 -18.93 -6.87
C ALA A 273 8.58 -18.52 -8.19
N GLN A 274 8.43 -17.27 -8.64
CA GLN A 274 9.18 -16.72 -9.78
C GLN A 274 10.68 -16.63 -9.45
N TYR A 275 11.03 -16.09 -8.27
CA TYR A 275 12.39 -15.74 -7.89
C TYR A 275 13.19 -16.89 -7.25
N ARG A 276 12.56 -17.64 -6.34
CA ARG A 276 13.15 -18.77 -5.58
C ARG A 276 12.21 -19.99 -5.65
N PRO A 277 12.10 -20.66 -6.81
CA PRO A 277 11.12 -21.73 -7.04
C PRO A 277 11.22 -22.92 -6.08
N GLU A 278 12.38 -23.12 -5.44
CA GLU A 278 12.63 -24.18 -4.46
C GLU A 278 12.44 -23.73 -3.00
N HIS A 279 11.95 -22.52 -2.74
CA HIS A 279 11.77 -22.03 -1.37
C HIS A 279 10.69 -22.86 -0.64
N PRO A 280 10.95 -23.33 0.61
CA PRO A 280 10.06 -24.26 1.32
C PRO A 280 8.68 -23.68 1.65
N VAL A 281 8.55 -22.35 1.71
CA VAL A 281 7.25 -21.69 1.93
C VAL A 281 6.23 -22.02 0.83
N ILE A 282 6.69 -22.33 -0.38
CA ILE A 282 5.80 -22.66 -1.51
C ILE A 282 5.07 -23.97 -1.23
N ASP A 283 5.75 -24.96 -0.64
CA ASP A 283 5.10 -26.23 -0.26
C ASP A 283 4.10 -26.04 0.87
N LYS A 284 4.41 -25.16 1.83
CA LYS A 284 3.48 -24.76 2.89
C LYS A 284 2.22 -24.08 2.30
N ALA A 285 2.38 -23.20 1.32
CA ALA A 285 1.26 -22.55 0.63
C ALA A 285 0.39 -23.56 -0.14
N VAL A 286 1.00 -24.49 -0.87
CA VAL A 286 0.28 -25.57 -1.57
C VAL A 286 -0.47 -26.46 -0.58
N ALA A 287 0.13 -26.80 0.56
CA ALA A 287 -0.54 -27.55 1.63
C ALA A 287 -1.74 -26.79 2.21
N PHE A 288 -1.59 -25.48 2.44
CA PHE A 288 -2.68 -24.61 2.88
C PHE A 288 -3.85 -24.59 1.88
N PHE A 289 -3.58 -24.40 0.58
CA PHE A 289 -4.64 -24.42 -0.44
C PHE A 289 -5.34 -25.79 -0.54
N LYS A 290 -4.60 -26.89 -0.38
CA LYS A 290 -5.18 -28.25 -0.30
C LYS A 290 -6.14 -28.40 0.86
N ALA A 291 -5.79 -27.89 2.04
CA ALA A 291 -6.63 -27.93 3.23
C ALA A 291 -7.91 -27.08 3.08
N LYS A 292 -7.83 -25.97 2.33
CA LYS A 292 -8.95 -25.03 2.10
C LYS A 292 -9.91 -25.39 0.96
N GLY A 293 -9.71 -26.51 0.26
CA GLY A 293 -10.69 -27.01 -0.70
C GLY A 293 -10.14 -27.81 -1.88
N MET A 294 -8.89 -27.57 -2.29
CA MET A 294 -8.34 -28.22 -3.50
C MET A 294 -8.28 -29.75 -3.40
N LYS A 295 -8.19 -30.32 -2.19
CA LYS A 295 -8.17 -31.78 -1.99
C LYS A 295 -9.45 -32.46 -2.52
N ASP A 296 -10.57 -31.75 -2.53
CA ASP A 296 -11.87 -32.26 -3.00
C ASP A 296 -12.17 -31.85 -4.44
N GLY A 297 -11.18 -31.32 -5.17
CA GLY A 297 -11.36 -30.73 -6.50
C GLY A 297 -12.11 -29.40 -6.49
N LYS A 298 -12.39 -28.84 -5.31
CA LYS A 298 -13.10 -27.57 -5.13
C LYS A 298 -12.13 -26.39 -5.18
N ALA A 299 -12.63 -25.25 -5.61
CA ALA A 299 -11.89 -24.00 -5.52
C ALA A 299 -11.65 -23.59 -4.05
N VAL A 300 -10.64 -22.74 -3.84
CA VAL A 300 -10.23 -22.27 -2.51
C VAL A 300 -11.07 -21.04 -2.19
N VAL A 301 -11.82 -21.15 -1.10
CA VAL A 301 -12.69 -20.11 -0.56
C VAL A 301 -12.47 -20.01 0.95
N ASP A 302 -12.83 -18.87 1.53
CA ASP A 302 -12.80 -18.73 2.99
C ASP A 302 -14.18 -19.07 3.54
N ASP A 303 -14.26 -20.27 4.12
CA ASP A 303 -15.48 -20.88 4.63
C ASP A 303 -16.60 -20.95 3.57
N ASP A 304 -17.59 -20.07 3.65
CA ASP A 304 -18.68 -19.95 2.68
C ASP A 304 -18.61 -18.68 1.81
N MET A 305 -17.56 -17.88 1.95
CA MET A 305 -17.36 -16.62 1.23
C MET A 305 -16.46 -16.81 0.00
N VAL A 306 -16.97 -16.47 -1.17
CA VAL A 306 -16.16 -16.23 -2.38
C VAL A 306 -15.79 -14.75 -2.42
N SER A 307 -14.50 -14.45 -2.54
CA SER A 307 -14.01 -13.07 -2.57
C SER A 307 -13.19 -12.74 -3.82
N ALA A 308 -13.24 -11.48 -4.28
CA ALA A 308 -12.51 -11.02 -5.46
C ALA A 308 -11.00 -11.03 -5.24
N GLU A 309 -10.53 -10.82 -4.00
CA GLU A 309 -9.12 -10.92 -3.62
C GLU A 309 -8.51 -12.23 -4.11
N GLY A 310 -9.22 -13.36 -3.95
CA GLY A 310 -8.69 -14.67 -4.32
C GLY A 310 -8.43 -14.88 -5.82
N SER A 311 -8.94 -14.01 -6.70
CA SER A 311 -8.50 -14.01 -8.10
C SER A 311 -7.01 -13.67 -8.18
N TYR A 312 -6.56 -12.71 -7.38
CA TYR A 312 -5.17 -12.26 -7.38
C TYR A 312 -4.33 -12.98 -6.33
N THR A 313 -4.86 -13.21 -5.13
CA THR A 313 -4.10 -13.80 -4.02
C THR A 313 -4.00 -15.32 -4.09
N VAL A 314 -4.86 -16.02 -4.84
CA VAL A 314 -4.84 -17.48 -4.96
C VAL A 314 -4.58 -17.95 -6.39
N ALA A 315 -5.42 -17.53 -7.35
CA ALA A 315 -5.34 -18.06 -8.71
C ALA A 315 -4.00 -17.75 -9.38
N TYR A 316 -3.53 -16.50 -9.24
CA TYR A 316 -2.25 -16.08 -9.79
C TYR A 316 -1.05 -16.83 -9.17
N PRO A 317 -0.88 -16.91 -7.83
CA PRO A 317 0.17 -17.75 -7.25
C PRO A 317 0.10 -19.21 -7.69
N LEU A 318 -1.09 -19.82 -7.78
CA LEU A 318 -1.24 -21.19 -8.30
C LEU A 318 -0.74 -21.32 -9.74
N ALA A 319 -1.07 -20.37 -10.62
CA ALA A 319 -0.61 -20.35 -12.01
C ALA A 319 0.92 -20.22 -12.12
N VAL A 320 1.51 -19.34 -11.30
CA VAL A 320 2.96 -19.19 -11.24
C VAL A 320 3.62 -20.49 -10.79
N ILE A 321 3.17 -21.09 -9.69
CA ILE A 321 3.73 -22.35 -9.19
C ILE A 321 3.55 -23.46 -10.23
N ALA A 322 2.39 -23.51 -10.89
CA ALA A 322 2.09 -24.48 -11.94
C ALA A 322 3.13 -24.40 -13.06
N LYS A 323 3.35 -23.20 -13.62
CA LYS A 323 4.34 -22.95 -14.67
C LYS A 323 5.75 -23.30 -14.20
N ARG A 324 6.16 -22.80 -13.04
CA ARG A 324 7.54 -22.95 -12.53
C ARG A 324 7.89 -24.39 -12.16
N ARG A 325 6.92 -25.17 -11.67
CA ARG A 325 7.14 -26.55 -11.21
C ARG A 325 6.53 -27.62 -12.13
N GLY A 326 5.99 -27.24 -13.30
CA GLY A 326 5.37 -28.18 -14.24
C GLY A 326 4.14 -28.90 -13.68
N ARG A 327 3.37 -28.25 -12.80
CA ARG A 327 2.25 -28.86 -12.06
C ARG A 327 0.91 -28.58 -12.71
N LYS A 328 0.49 -29.48 -13.62
CA LYS A 328 -0.80 -29.36 -14.36
C LYS A 328 -2.01 -29.22 -13.43
N ASP A 329 -2.02 -29.97 -12.33
CA ASP A 329 -3.11 -29.93 -11.33
C ASP A 329 -3.28 -28.52 -10.71
N LEU A 330 -2.17 -27.80 -10.51
CA LEU A 330 -2.22 -26.42 -10.02
C LEU A 330 -2.69 -25.43 -11.10
N ALA A 331 -2.37 -25.67 -12.38
CA ALA A 331 -2.86 -24.87 -13.49
C ALA A 331 -4.38 -25.01 -13.66
N GLU A 332 -4.90 -26.25 -13.62
CA GLU A 332 -6.34 -26.52 -13.65
C GLU A 332 -7.06 -25.85 -12.48
N GLN A 333 -6.46 -25.89 -11.29
CA GLN A 333 -7.00 -25.20 -10.12
C GLN A 333 -6.94 -23.68 -10.25
N ALA A 334 -5.88 -23.09 -10.81
CA ALA A 334 -5.80 -21.65 -11.07
C ALA A 334 -6.94 -21.18 -11.99
N ILE A 335 -7.22 -21.93 -13.06
CA ILE A 335 -8.37 -21.67 -13.95
C ILE A 335 -9.69 -21.79 -13.18
N ALA A 336 -9.88 -22.86 -12.39
CA ALA A 336 -11.09 -23.04 -11.60
C ALA A 336 -11.32 -21.90 -10.58
N GLN A 337 -10.25 -21.35 -9.98
CA GLN A 337 -10.35 -20.22 -9.05
C GLN A 337 -10.94 -18.97 -9.68
N VAL A 338 -10.49 -18.60 -10.89
CA VAL A 338 -10.97 -17.38 -11.56
C VAL A 338 -12.36 -17.58 -12.17
N LEU A 339 -12.66 -18.77 -12.69
CA LEU A 339 -13.99 -19.08 -13.23
C LEU A 339 -15.06 -19.08 -12.13
N LEU A 340 -14.76 -19.63 -10.95
CA LEU A 340 -15.68 -19.52 -9.81
C LEU A 340 -15.98 -18.05 -9.47
N ARG A 341 -14.93 -17.21 -9.42
CA ARG A 341 -15.08 -15.80 -9.06
C ARG A 341 -15.84 -15.02 -10.14
N ARG A 342 -15.63 -15.32 -11.42
CA ARG A 342 -16.48 -14.83 -12.50
C ARG A 342 -17.94 -15.20 -12.25
N ASP A 343 -18.21 -16.47 -12.02
CA ASP A 343 -19.57 -17.00 -11.91
C ASP A 343 -20.29 -16.54 -10.64
N CYS A 344 -19.57 -16.18 -9.58
CA CYS A 344 -20.15 -15.70 -8.32
C CYS A 344 -20.20 -14.17 -8.21
N LEU A 345 -19.17 -13.46 -8.68
CA LEU A 345 -18.94 -12.04 -8.36
C LEU A 345 -19.20 -11.10 -9.53
N ALA A 346 -19.05 -11.55 -10.77
CA ALA A 346 -19.38 -10.74 -11.94
C ALA A 346 -20.87 -10.88 -12.27
N ARG A 347 -21.60 -9.77 -12.14
CA ARG A 347 -23.05 -9.68 -12.42
C ARG A 347 -23.30 -8.48 -13.30
N ASP A 348 -23.65 -8.73 -14.56
CA ASP A 348 -23.78 -7.71 -15.60
C ASP A 348 -22.50 -6.86 -15.70
N ARG A 349 -22.61 -5.56 -15.43
CA ARG A 349 -21.49 -4.61 -15.41
C ARG A 349 -20.78 -4.54 -14.05
N HIS A 350 -21.28 -5.22 -13.02
CA HIS A 350 -20.76 -5.10 -11.67
C HIS A 350 -19.82 -6.25 -11.33
N VAL A 351 -18.80 -5.94 -10.54
CA VAL A 351 -18.01 -6.91 -9.79
C VAL A 351 -18.19 -6.61 -8.31
N TYR A 352 -18.57 -7.62 -7.55
CA TYR A 352 -18.70 -7.52 -6.10
C TYR A 352 -17.43 -8.02 -5.42
N LEU A 353 -17.08 -7.45 -4.27
CA LEU A 353 -15.95 -7.96 -3.50
C LEU A 353 -16.24 -9.34 -2.95
N ARG A 354 -17.44 -9.57 -2.40
CA ARG A 354 -17.78 -10.80 -1.69
C ARG A 354 -19.13 -11.33 -2.11
N TYR A 355 -19.23 -12.65 -2.13
CA TYR A 355 -20.47 -13.40 -2.26
C TYR A 355 -20.51 -14.50 -1.20
N MET A 356 -21.54 -14.47 -0.35
CA MET A 356 -21.79 -15.48 0.68
C MET A 356 -22.64 -16.61 0.08
N MET A 357 -22.08 -17.81 -0.06
CA MET A 357 -22.76 -18.90 -0.77
C MET A 357 -24.05 -19.37 -0.07
N ARG A 358 -24.10 -19.32 1.27
CA ARG A 358 -25.26 -19.78 2.04
C ARG A 358 -26.41 -18.78 2.03
N SER A 359 -26.12 -17.49 2.26
CA SER A 359 -27.15 -16.44 2.26
C SER A 359 -27.45 -15.87 0.87
N GLN A 360 -26.60 -16.17 -0.11
CA GLN A 360 -26.62 -15.60 -1.46
C GLN A 360 -26.45 -14.06 -1.48
N GLU A 361 -25.83 -13.51 -0.44
CA GLU A 361 -25.62 -12.06 -0.33
C GLU A 361 -24.36 -11.61 -1.06
N HIS A 362 -24.46 -10.48 -1.76
CA HIS A 362 -23.33 -9.77 -2.36
C HIS A 362 -23.03 -8.47 -1.61
N THR A 363 -21.74 -8.17 -1.39
CA THR A 363 -21.31 -6.93 -0.73
C THR A 363 -20.21 -6.20 -1.50
N PHE A 364 -20.06 -4.89 -1.25
CA PHE A 364 -19.11 -3.99 -1.92
C PHE A 364 -19.22 -4.04 -3.45
N ARG A 365 -20.44 -3.78 -3.96
CA ARG A 365 -20.71 -3.65 -5.39
C ARG A 365 -19.80 -2.60 -6.02
N SER A 366 -19.07 -2.97 -7.07
CA SER A 366 -18.22 -2.08 -7.86
C SER A 366 -17.11 -1.36 -7.11
N TRP A 367 -16.66 -1.90 -5.98
CA TRP A 367 -15.52 -1.36 -5.26
C TRP A 367 -14.25 -1.44 -6.11
N ALA A 368 -13.48 -0.35 -6.20
CA ALA A 368 -12.38 -0.22 -7.13
C ALA A 368 -11.28 -1.25 -6.90
N ARG A 369 -10.98 -1.57 -5.64
CA ARG A 369 -10.04 -2.64 -5.32
C ARG A 369 -10.57 -4.03 -5.66
N ALA A 370 -11.88 -4.28 -5.57
CA ALA A 370 -12.47 -5.55 -6.03
C ALA A 370 -12.23 -5.72 -7.54
N PHE A 371 -12.47 -4.66 -8.32
CA PHE A 371 -12.15 -4.62 -9.74
C PHE A 371 -10.66 -4.84 -10.00
N ALA A 372 -9.78 -4.18 -9.26
CA ALA A 372 -8.33 -4.35 -9.39
C ALA A 372 -7.89 -5.81 -9.17
N TRP A 373 -8.31 -6.45 -8.06
CA TRP A 373 -7.98 -7.84 -7.76
C TRP A 373 -8.54 -8.81 -8.78
N TYR A 374 -9.78 -8.57 -9.22
CA TYR A 374 -10.41 -9.39 -10.23
C TYR A 374 -9.67 -9.31 -11.58
N CYS A 375 -9.39 -8.10 -12.06
CA CYS A 375 -8.66 -7.86 -13.30
C CYS A 375 -7.22 -8.37 -13.25
N LEU A 376 -6.45 -8.03 -12.21
CA LEU A 376 -5.06 -8.48 -12.04
C LEU A 376 -5.00 -10.01 -11.96
N GLY A 377 -5.88 -10.61 -11.17
CA GLY A 377 -5.97 -12.06 -11.02
C GLY A 377 -6.25 -12.77 -12.34
N LEU A 378 -7.24 -12.30 -13.11
CA LEU A 378 -7.56 -12.84 -14.44
C LEU A 378 -6.36 -12.73 -15.39
N VAL A 379 -5.84 -11.51 -15.56
CA VAL A 379 -4.81 -11.22 -16.56
C VAL A 379 -3.50 -11.92 -16.23
N LYS A 380 -3.05 -11.89 -14.97
CA LYS A 380 -1.80 -12.54 -14.56
C LYS A 380 -1.91 -14.06 -14.61
N THR A 381 -3.03 -14.63 -14.15
CA THR A 381 -3.29 -16.08 -14.28
C THR A 381 -3.24 -16.51 -15.74
N CYS A 382 -3.97 -15.81 -16.62
CA CYS A 382 -3.98 -16.11 -18.05
C CYS A 382 -2.58 -15.98 -18.67
N SER A 383 -1.85 -14.90 -18.35
CA SER A 383 -0.51 -14.63 -18.89
C SER A 383 0.50 -15.72 -18.49
N GLU A 384 0.50 -16.14 -17.22
CA GLU A 384 1.40 -17.20 -16.75
C GLU A 384 1.10 -18.54 -17.41
N LEU A 385 -0.17 -18.88 -17.58
CA LEU A 385 -0.56 -20.14 -18.21
C LEU A 385 -0.31 -20.15 -19.72
N LEU A 386 -0.47 -19.01 -20.41
CA LEU A 386 -0.13 -18.88 -21.84
C LEU A 386 1.35 -19.12 -22.11
N ASP A 387 2.23 -18.67 -21.21
CA ASP A 387 3.68 -18.88 -21.27
C ASP A 387 4.12 -20.25 -20.75
N SER A 388 3.24 -21.24 -20.78
CA SER A 388 3.49 -22.56 -20.21
C SER A 388 2.91 -23.67 -21.08
N PRO A 389 3.26 -24.94 -20.82
CA PRO A 389 2.62 -26.09 -21.47
C PRO A 389 1.09 -26.19 -21.23
N PHE A 390 0.53 -25.33 -20.38
CA PHE A 390 -0.88 -25.32 -19.99
C PHE A 390 -1.75 -24.33 -20.79
N ALA A 391 -1.19 -23.67 -21.82
CA ALA A 391 -1.90 -22.69 -22.64
C ALA A 391 -3.19 -23.22 -23.32
N GLN A 392 -3.30 -24.54 -23.48
CA GLN A 392 -4.43 -25.23 -24.13
C GLN A 392 -5.36 -25.95 -23.14
N LEU A 393 -5.28 -25.65 -21.84
CA LEU A 393 -6.23 -26.21 -20.87
C LEU A 393 -7.65 -25.65 -21.11
N ALA A 394 -8.64 -26.49 -20.84
CA ALA A 394 -10.05 -26.06 -20.81
C ALA A 394 -10.24 -24.90 -19.82
N GLY A 395 -11.07 -23.92 -20.18
CA GLY A 395 -11.27 -22.70 -19.40
C GLY A 395 -10.42 -21.51 -19.89
N MET A 396 -9.32 -21.73 -20.61
CA MET A 396 -8.45 -20.62 -21.07
C MET A 396 -9.18 -19.64 -22.00
N GLY A 397 -10.06 -20.13 -22.87
CA GLY A 397 -10.87 -19.27 -23.75
C GLY A 397 -11.86 -18.42 -22.95
N GLU A 398 -12.47 -19.00 -21.92
CA GLU A 398 -13.37 -18.32 -21.00
C GLU A 398 -12.66 -17.23 -20.18
N LEU A 399 -11.41 -17.46 -19.76
CA LEU A 399 -10.57 -16.45 -19.11
C LEU A 399 -10.33 -15.26 -20.04
N GLN A 400 -9.93 -15.51 -21.29
CA GLN A 400 -9.67 -14.45 -22.27
C GLN A 400 -10.93 -13.64 -22.60
N ALA A 401 -12.06 -14.32 -22.79
CA ALA A 401 -13.35 -13.66 -23.02
C ALA A 401 -13.74 -12.76 -21.82
N GLU A 402 -13.50 -13.23 -20.60
CA GLU A 402 -13.79 -12.46 -19.39
C GLU A 402 -12.86 -11.26 -19.23
N ILE A 403 -11.56 -11.39 -19.55
CA ILE A 403 -10.61 -10.27 -19.59
C ILE A 403 -11.11 -9.18 -20.54
N ALA A 404 -11.52 -9.54 -21.76
CA ALA A 404 -12.06 -8.59 -22.74
C ALA A 404 -13.33 -7.90 -22.22
N ARG A 405 -14.26 -8.67 -21.65
CA ARG A 405 -15.52 -8.15 -21.12
C ARG A 405 -15.31 -7.17 -19.98
N ILE A 406 -14.50 -7.54 -18.97
CA ILE A 406 -14.31 -6.72 -17.77
C ILE A 406 -13.46 -5.48 -18.06
N ALA A 407 -12.51 -5.58 -18.98
CA ALA A 407 -11.73 -4.44 -19.44
C ALA A 407 -12.62 -3.36 -20.05
N GLN A 408 -13.58 -3.75 -20.89
CA GLN A 408 -14.54 -2.81 -21.48
C GLN A 408 -15.39 -2.13 -20.41
N VAL A 409 -15.92 -2.90 -19.44
CA VAL A 409 -16.68 -2.35 -18.32
C VAL A 409 -15.87 -1.33 -17.53
N ALA A 410 -14.63 -1.65 -17.19
CA ALA A 410 -13.75 -0.72 -16.47
C ALA A 410 -13.50 0.55 -17.30
N ALA A 411 -13.17 0.41 -18.59
CA ALA A 411 -12.95 1.56 -19.47
C ALA A 411 -14.17 2.48 -19.58
N ASP A 412 -15.39 1.93 -19.66
CA ASP A 412 -16.63 2.71 -19.72
C ASP A 412 -16.90 3.55 -18.45
N TRP A 413 -16.41 3.10 -17.29
CA TRP A 413 -16.59 3.80 -16.00
C TRP A 413 -15.40 4.68 -15.61
N ARG A 414 -14.42 4.79 -16.50
CA ARG A 414 -13.30 5.71 -16.35
C ARG A 414 -13.83 7.14 -16.27
N GLN A 415 -13.45 7.88 -15.24
CA GLN A 415 -13.85 9.28 -15.10
C GLN A 415 -13.16 10.13 -16.18
N PRO A 416 -13.67 11.34 -16.51
CA PRO A 416 -13.05 12.22 -17.51
C PRO A 416 -11.57 12.55 -17.23
N GLY A 417 -11.16 12.61 -15.95
CA GLY A 417 -9.76 12.78 -15.53
C GLY A 417 -8.89 11.52 -15.60
N GLY A 418 -9.43 10.41 -16.10
CA GLY A 418 -8.73 9.16 -16.41
C GLY A 418 -8.77 8.09 -15.31
N LEU A 419 -9.00 8.46 -14.06
CA LEU A 419 -8.99 7.53 -12.91
C LEU A 419 -10.40 7.03 -12.57
N TRP A 420 -10.48 6.13 -11.58
CA TRP A 420 -11.74 5.62 -11.06
C TRP A 420 -11.97 6.06 -9.61
N SER A 421 -13.24 6.30 -9.29
CA SER A 421 -13.67 6.51 -7.90
C SER A 421 -13.61 5.21 -7.10
N CYS A 422 -13.59 5.31 -5.76
CA CYS A 422 -13.55 4.17 -4.84
C CYS A 422 -14.64 3.14 -5.12
N PHE A 423 -15.79 3.59 -5.62
CA PHE A 423 -16.79 2.74 -6.27
C PHE A 423 -16.97 3.22 -7.72
N LEU A 424 -16.70 2.34 -8.69
CA LEU A 424 -16.60 2.74 -10.10
C LEU A 424 -17.91 3.31 -10.66
N ASP A 425 -19.04 2.83 -10.14
CA ASP A 425 -20.38 3.26 -10.53
C ASP A 425 -20.90 4.47 -9.74
N ASP A 426 -20.08 5.05 -8.86
CA ASP A 426 -20.44 6.17 -8.01
C ASP A 426 -19.28 7.17 -7.86
N ALA A 427 -19.29 8.18 -8.73
CA ALA A 427 -18.27 9.22 -8.78
C ALA A 427 -18.13 10.00 -7.45
N SER A 428 -19.20 10.10 -6.66
CA SER A 428 -19.23 10.88 -5.41
C SER A 428 -18.32 10.31 -4.32
N THR A 429 -17.92 9.05 -4.45
CA THR A 429 -17.03 8.37 -3.49
C THR A 429 -15.58 8.82 -3.58
N GLY A 430 -15.24 9.67 -4.56
CA GLY A 430 -13.90 10.24 -4.78
C GLY A 430 -12.90 9.23 -5.36
N ILE A 431 -11.83 9.73 -5.98
CA ILE A 431 -10.79 8.89 -6.60
C ILE A 431 -10.17 7.94 -5.57
N ASP A 432 -9.92 6.69 -5.99
CA ASP A 432 -9.06 5.75 -5.27
C ASP A 432 -7.87 5.39 -6.17
N THR A 433 -6.68 5.84 -5.76
CA THR A 433 -5.46 5.62 -6.54
C THR A 433 -5.03 4.15 -6.53
N SER A 434 -5.38 3.37 -5.49
CA SER A 434 -5.03 1.95 -5.43
C SER A 434 -5.84 1.12 -6.41
N GLY A 435 -7.18 1.25 -6.41
CA GLY A 435 -8.04 0.63 -7.40
C GLY A 435 -7.68 1.06 -8.82
N SER A 436 -7.45 2.37 -9.03
CA SER A 436 -7.08 2.90 -10.35
C SER A 436 -5.73 2.37 -10.86
N ALA A 437 -4.71 2.29 -10.00
CA ALA A 437 -3.41 1.74 -10.35
C ALA A 437 -3.50 0.24 -10.69
N GLY A 438 -4.20 -0.54 -9.87
CA GLY A 438 -4.35 -1.98 -10.11
C GLY A 438 -5.14 -2.33 -11.37
N ILE A 439 -6.24 -1.62 -11.64
CA ILE A 439 -7.01 -1.76 -12.90
C ILE A 439 -6.11 -1.40 -14.08
N SER A 440 -5.45 -0.25 -14.04
CA SER A 440 -4.58 0.21 -15.13
C SER A 440 -3.42 -0.76 -15.40
N ALA A 441 -2.80 -1.29 -14.35
CA ALA A 441 -1.72 -2.28 -14.48
C ALA A 441 -2.21 -3.57 -15.17
N ALA A 442 -3.41 -4.05 -14.84
CA ALA A 442 -4.02 -5.20 -15.50
C ALA A 442 -4.31 -4.91 -16.98
N LEU A 443 -4.86 -3.74 -17.31
CA LEU A 443 -5.14 -3.33 -18.69
C LEU A 443 -3.86 -3.21 -19.53
N ALA A 444 -2.81 -2.59 -18.97
CA ALA A 444 -1.50 -2.47 -19.63
C ALA A 444 -0.87 -3.84 -19.88
N LEU A 445 -0.90 -4.72 -18.88
CA LEU A 445 -0.38 -6.09 -19.02
C LEU A 445 -1.16 -6.85 -20.09
N ALA A 446 -2.49 -6.83 -20.04
CA ALA A 446 -3.32 -7.53 -21.01
C ALA A 446 -3.08 -7.03 -22.46
N ALA A 447 -3.00 -5.71 -22.66
CA ALA A 447 -2.67 -5.14 -23.97
C ALA A 447 -1.26 -5.56 -24.44
N ARG A 448 -0.26 -5.54 -23.55
CA ARG A 448 1.11 -5.97 -23.87
C ARG A 448 1.18 -7.45 -24.25
N ARG A 449 0.32 -8.28 -23.65
CA ARG A 449 0.24 -9.73 -23.91
C ARG A 449 -0.66 -10.08 -25.10
N GLY A 450 -1.20 -9.09 -25.83
CA GLY A 450 -2.11 -9.32 -26.95
C GLY A 450 -3.50 -9.83 -26.56
N LEU A 451 -3.85 -9.76 -25.27
CA LEU A 451 -5.16 -10.15 -24.74
C LEU A 451 -6.22 -9.04 -24.93
N LEU A 452 -5.77 -7.81 -25.12
CA LEU A 452 -6.60 -6.63 -25.39
C LEU A 452 -6.01 -5.81 -26.55
N PRO A 453 -6.84 -5.01 -27.25
CA PRO A 453 -6.37 -4.05 -28.24
C PRO A 453 -5.35 -3.04 -27.66
N ALA A 454 -4.47 -2.53 -28.52
CA ALA A 454 -3.42 -1.57 -28.14
C ALA A 454 -3.95 -0.26 -27.52
N SER A 455 -5.20 0.12 -27.80
CA SER A 455 -5.84 1.30 -27.18
C SER A 455 -5.94 1.21 -25.65
N TYR A 456 -5.97 0.00 -25.08
CA TYR A 456 -5.92 -0.18 -23.63
C TYR A 456 -4.55 0.15 -23.04
N MET A 457 -3.47 -0.01 -23.82
CA MET A 457 -2.15 0.48 -23.42
C MET A 457 -2.12 2.00 -23.40
N GLU A 458 -2.69 2.67 -24.41
CA GLU A 458 -2.79 4.14 -24.45
C GLU A 458 -3.57 4.69 -23.25
N LEU A 459 -4.73 4.09 -22.95
CA LEU A 459 -5.51 4.41 -21.74
C LEU A 459 -4.67 4.26 -20.46
N ALA A 460 -3.88 3.18 -20.38
CA ALA A 460 -3.02 2.95 -19.22
C ALA A 460 -1.86 3.96 -19.12
N ARG A 461 -1.32 4.46 -20.23
CA ARG A 461 -0.31 5.54 -20.23
C ARG A 461 -0.88 6.84 -19.68
N ASP A 462 -2.08 7.22 -20.12
CA ASP A 462 -2.77 8.40 -19.62
C ASP A 462 -3.02 8.28 -18.10
N ASN A 463 -3.46 7.10 -17.66
CA ASN A 463 -3.69 6.84 -16.24
C ASN A 463 -2.41 6.88 -15.41
N LEU A 464 -1.28 6.40 -15.95
CA LEU A 464 0.01 6.51 -15.27
C LEU A 464 0.38 7.96 -15.02
N GLN A 465 0.15 8.85 -16.00
CA GLN A 465 0.40 10.29 -15.83
C GLN A 465 -0.50 10.88 -14.74
N ALA A 466 -1.80 10.58 -14.77
CA ALA A 466 -2.75 11.06 -13.77
C ALA A 466 -2.45 10.52 -12.35
N LEU A 467 -2.02 9.27 -12.22
CA LEU A 467 -1.63 8.68 -10.93
C LEU A 467 -0.33 9.28 -10.39
N SER A 468 0.61 9.65 -11.26
CA SER A 468 1.93 10.15 -10.83
C SER A 468 1.84 11.49 -10.08
N VAL A 469 0.73 12.23 -10.23
CA VAL A 469 0.42 13.44 -9.44
C VAL A 469 0.19 13.13 -7.95
N TYR A 470 -0.18 11.89 -7.61
CA TYR A 470 -0.43 11.46 -6.23
C TYR A 470 0.82 10.93 -5.52
N LEU A 471 1.97 10.93 -6.18
CA LEU A 471 3.24 10.58 -5.56
C LEU A 471 3.66 11.71 -4.60
N THR A 472 3.87 11.37 -3.34
CA THR A 472 4.43 12.27 -2.32
C THR A 472 5.87 12.67 -2.68
N PRO A 473 6.45 13.71 -2.06
CA PRO A 473 7.81 14.17 -2.36
C PRO A 473 8.86 13.06 -2.20
N ASP A 474 8.64 12.09 -1.32
CA ASP A 474 9.52 10.95 -1.14
C ASP A 474 9.04 9.68 -1.84
N GLY A 475 8.16 9.82 -2.82
CA GLY A 475 7.82 8.76 -3.75
C GLY A 475 6.78 7.75 -3.27
N LEU A 476 6.21 7.90 -2.06
CA LEU A 476 5.06 7.09 -1.64
C LEU A 476 3.78 7.50 -2.39
N MET A 477 2.84 6.57 -2.54
CA MET A 477 1.55 6.85 -3.18
C MET A 477 0.52 7.33 -2.16
N SER A 478 -0.05 8.52 -2.37
CA SER A 478 -1.20 9.05 -1.64
C SER A 478 -2.53 8.75 -2.35
N GLY A 479 -3.66 9.19 -1.78
CA GLY A 479 -4.98 9.01 -2.42
C GLY A 479 -5.50 7.57 -2.40
N VAL A 480 -4.89 6.68 -1.61
CA VAL A 480 -5.25 5.26 -1.52
C VAL A 480 -6.44 5.09 -0.59
N ALA A 481 -7.46 4.31 -0.98
CA ALA A 481 -8.52 3.94 -0.07
C ALA A 481 -7.98 3.06 1.08
N GLN A 482 -8.34 3.39 2.33
CA GLN A 482 -7.97 2.58 3.50
C GLN A 482 -8.48 1.13 3.35
N HIS A 483 -7.86 0.15 4.00
CA HIS A 483 -8.40 -1.22 3.98
C HIS A 483 -9.83 -1.27 4.55
N ASN A 484 -10.60 -2.28 4.15
CA ASN A 484 -12.05 -2.27 4.31
C ASN A 484 -12.58 -2.73 5.68
N ALA A 485 -11.74 -2.83 6.72
CA ALA A 485 -12.21 -3.26 8.05
C ALA A 485 -13.21 -2.27 8.67
N GLY A 486 -13.14 -0.98 8.31
CA GLY A 486 -14.16 0.00 8.68
C GLY A 486 -15.44 -0.03 7.84
N GLY A 487 -15.61 -1.06 7.00
CA GLY A 487 -16.85 -1.30 6.27
C GLY A 487 -17.15 -0.30 5.15
N MET A 488 -18.40 -0.32 4.68
CA MET A 488 -18.88 0.50 3.55
C MET A 488 -18.83 2.00 3.84
N GLU A 489 -19.11 2.41 5.07
CA GLU A 489 -19.10 3.82 5.47
C GLU A 489 -17.71 4.42 5.30
N LEU A 490 -16.67 3.76 5.82
CA LEU A 490 -15.28 4.21 5.64
C LEU A 490 -14.91 4.31 4.16
N GLN A 491 -15.21 3.27 3.37
CA GLN A 491 -14.84 3.26 1.95
C GLN A 491 -15.54 4.35 1.14
N ARG A 492 -16.77 4.73 1.51
CA ARG A 492 -17.56 5.76 0.84
C ARG A 492 -17.28 7.18 1.34
N SER A 493 -16.66 7.33 2.51
CA SER A 493 -16.45 8.63 3.18
C SER A 493 -15.49 9.61 2.48
N GLY A 494 -14.72 9.14 1.49
CA GLY A 494 -13.64 9.92 0.87
C GLY A 494 -12.32 9.90 1.67
N TYR A 495 -12.24 9.20 2.80
CA TYR A 495 -11.00 9.04 3.55
C TYR A 495 -9.94 8.30 2.73
N ARG A 496 -8.74 8.89 2.62
CA ARG A 496 -7.60 8.37 1.85
C ARG A 496 -6.32 8.44 2.67
N VAL A 497 -5.39 7.55 2.34
CA VAL A 497 -4.15 7.35 3.07
C VAL A 497 -2.96 7.32 2.11
N ILE A 498 -1.76 7.39 2.69
CA ILE A 498 -0.52 7.05 2.03
C ILE A 498 -0.28 5.54 2.21
N SER A 499 0.13 4.86 1.14
CA SER A 499 0.37 3.42 1.20
C SER A 499 1.39 2.96 0.16
N GLN A 500 2.40 2.24 0.62
CA GLN A 500 3.37 1.53 -0.20
C GLN A 500 2.71 0.46 -1.07
N MET A 501 1.60 -0.16 -0.64
CA MET A 501 0.82 -1.09 -1.48
C MET A 501 0.30 -0.40 -2.76
N GLY A 502 -0.18 0.84 -2.64
CA GLY A 502 -0.57 1.65 -3.79
C GLY A 502 0.61 1.96 -4.71
N LEU A 503 1.79 2.24 -4.13
CA LEU A 503 3.04 2.40 -4.89
C LEU A 503 3.44 1.12 -5.63
N GLY A 504 3.27 -0.05 -5.02
CA GLY A 504 3.50 -1.35 -5.67
C GLY A 504 2.63 -1.55 -6.90
N LEU A 505 1.33 -1.25 -6.80
CA LEU A 505 0.41 -1.32 -7.94
C LEU A 505 0.76 -0.31 -9.05
N TRP A 506 1.11 0.92 -8.67
CA TRP A 506 1.59 1.93 -9.61
C TRP A 506 2.88 1.50 -10.29
N THR A 507 3.80 0.86 -9.57
CA THR A 507 5.06 0.34 -10.11
C THR A 507 4.80 -0.78 -11.13
N GLN A 508 3.83 -1.65 -10.88
CA GLN A 508 3.41 -2.64 -11.88
C GLN A 508 2.97 -1.96 -13.17
N LEU A 509 2.11 -0.94 -13.09
CA LEU A 509 1.68 -0.14 -14.25
C LEU A 509 2.87 0.54 -14.94
N TYR A 510 3.72 1.22 -14.18
CA TYR A 510 4.91 1.91 -14.68
C TYR A 510 5.80 0.93 -15.47
N ALA A 511 6.03 -0.26 -14.94
CA ALA A 511 6.80 -1.31 -15.60
C ALA A 511 6.16 -1.77 -16.92
N GLN A 512 4.83 -1.95 -16.96
CA GLN A 512 4.13 -2.35 -18.19
C GLN A 512 4.21 -1.27 -19.28
N VAL A 513 4.05 0.00 -18.90
CA VAL A 513 4.00 1.15 -19.82
C VAL A 513 5.37 1.45 -20.43
N ASN A 514 6.43 1.34 -19.62
CA ASN A 514 7.79 1.72 -20.01
C ASN A 514 8.64 0.55 -20.51
N ALA A 515 8.14 -0.69 -20.47
CA ALA A 515 8.86 -1.81 -21.04
C ALA A 515 8.88 -1.68 -22.56
N GLU A 516 10.07 -1.76 -23.17
CA GLU A 516 10.21 -1.82 -24.62
C GLU A 516 9.40 -3.01 -25.15
N ARG A 517 8.75 -2.85 -26.31
CA ARG A 517 8.20 -4.00 -27.03
C ARG A 517 9.37 -4.93 -27.31
N GLN A 518 9.35 -6.15 -26.77
CA GLN A 518 10.21 -7.19 -27.31
C GLN A 518 9.84 -7.34 -28.79
N PRO A 519 10.80 -7.24 -29.72
CA PRO A 519 10.52 -7.48 -31.13
C PRO A 519 10.03 -8.93 -31.29
N GLU A 520 8.92 -9.08 -32.04
CA GLU A 520 8.29 -10.35 -32.39
C GLU A 520 9.22 -11.30 -33.15
#